data_AF-A0A7W1PW79-F1
#
_entry.id   AF-A0A7W1PW79-F1
#
_cell.length_a   1.000
_cell.length_b   1.000
_cell.length_c   1.000
_cell.angle_alpha   90.00
_cell.angle_beta   90.00
_cell.angle_gamma   90.00
#
_symmetry.space_group_name_H-M   'P 1'
#
loop_
_entity.id
_entity.type
_entity.pdbx_description
1 polymer ?
#
loop_
_entity_poly.entity_id
_entity_poly.type
_entity_poly.pdbx_seq_one_letter_code
_entity_poly.pdbx_strand_id
1 'polypeptide(L)' 'MMSFMPEKHKAAYAVYNSKGKDSNFNQILKRALEADVILFGELHNNPIAHWLKLELVKAAHEQKKQNLVLGAEMFESDIQ' A
#
# COMPACT_ATOMS: atom_id res chain seq x y z
N MET A 1 20.81 26.86 -27.45
CA MET A 1 19.44 26.33 -27.30
C MET A 1 19.34 25.78 -25.88
N MET A 2 18.75 26.52 -24.95
CA MET A 2 18.55 26.06 -23.56
C MET A 2 17.40 25.06 -23.56
N SER A 3 17.69 23.79 -23.27
CA SER A 3 16.69 22.75 -23.08
C SER A 3 16.05 22.93 -21.71
N PHE A 4 14.76 23.25 -21.67
CA PHE A 4 13.95 23.13 -20.46
C PHE A 4 13.70 21.64 -20.22
N MET A 5 14.45 21.05 -19.29
CA MET A 5 14.09 19.74 -18.76
C MET A 5 12.87 19.93 -17.84
N PRO A 6 11.72 19.28 -18.10
CA PRO A 6 10.59 19.36 -17.19
C PRO A 6 11.00 18.84 -15.81
N GLU A 7 10.67 19.59 -14.77
CA GLU A 7 10.94 19.22 -13.38
C GLU A 7 10.29 17.86 -13.11
N LYS A 8 11.09 16.84 -12.75
CA LYS A 8 10.53 15.56 -12.29
C LYS A 8 9.72 15.86 -11.03
N HIS A 9 8.40 15.76 -11.11
CA HIS A 9 7.53 15.91 -9.95
C HIS A 9 8.07 15.07 -8.78
N LYS A 10 8.23 15.69 -7.60
CA LYS A 10 8.68 14.99 -6.40
C LYS A 10 7.68 13.88 -6.07
N ALA A 11 8.17 12.68 -5.80
CA ALA A 11 7.33 11.56 -5.41
C ALA A 11 6.65 11.85 -4.06
N ALA A 12 5.35 11.55 -3.96
CA ALA A 12 4.58 11.76 -2.73
C ALA A 12 4.89 10.74 -1.62
N TYR A 13 5.53 9.61 -1.98
CA TYR A 13 5.94 8.56 -1.06
C TYR A 13 7.16 7.81 -1.58
N ALA A 14 7.84 7.10 -0.69
CA ALA A 14 8.89 6.13 -1.01
C ALA A 14 8.64 4.86 -0.20
N VAL A 15 9.03 3.71 -0.75
CA VAL A 15 8.87 2.41 -0.12
C VAL A 15 10.24 1.80 0.06
N TYR A 16 10.49 1.25 1.25
CA TYR A 16 11.73 0.56 1.56
C TYR A 16 11.41 -0.82 2.14
N ASN A 17 12.30 -1.78 1.90
CA ASN A 17 12.23 -3.07 2.56
C ASN A 17 12.83 -3.03 3.98
N SER A 18 12.79 -4.14 4.70
CA SER A 18 13.32 -4.25 6.06
C SER A 18 14.84 -4.01 6.19
N LYS A 19 15.57 -3.98 5.07
CA LYS A 19 17.00 -3.63 5.02
C LYS A 19 17.23 -2.17 4.63
N GLY A 20 16.18 -1.36 4.54
CA GLY A 20 16.23 0.04 4.11
C GLY A 20 16.53 0.24 2.63
N LYS A 21 16.46 -0.81 1.80
CA LYS A 21 16.66 -0.68 0.34
C LYS A 21 15.37 -0.26 -0.35
N ASP A 22 15.51 0.52 -1.42
CA ASP A 22 14.42 0.92 -2.29
C ASP A 22 13.57 -0.28 -2.73
N SER A 23 12.27 -0.08 -2.68
CA SER A 23 11.25 -1.00 -3.12
C SER A 23 10.17 -0.21 -3.86
N ASN A 24 9.19 -0.91 -4.42
CA ASN A 24 8.04 -0.27 -5.05
C ASN A 24 6.74 -0.96 -4.67
N PHE A 25 5.63 -0.33 -5.06
CA PHE A 25 4.29 -0.83 -4.78
C PHE A 25 4.04 -2.23 -5.35
N ASN A 26 4.50 -2.52 -6.57
CA ASN A 26 4.33 -3.85 -7.18
C ASN A 26 5.05 -4.96 -6.39
N GLN A 27 6.20 -4.65 -5.81
CA GLN A 27 6.90 -5.58 -4.92
C GLN A 27 6.14 -5.81 -3.61
N ILE A 28 5.51 -4.78 -3.04
CA ILE A 28 4.60 -4.95 -1.89
C ILE A 28 3.43 -5.86 -2.28
N LEU A 29 2.73 -5.54 -3.38
CA LEU A 29 1.58 -6.31 -3.84
C LEU A 29 1.94 -7.78 -4.07
N LYS A 30 3.06 -8.06 -4.73
CA LYS A 30 3.53 -9.44 -4.94
C LYS A 30 3.68 -10.19 -3.62
N ARG A 31 4.33 -9.58 -2.63
CA ARG A 31 4.53 -10.19 -1.31
C ARG A 31 3.23 -10.35 -0.53
N ALA A 32 2.34 -9.37 -0.64
CA ALA A 32 1.01 -9.42 -0.05
C ALA A 32 0.19 -10.60 -0.61
N LEU A 33 0.24 -10.84 -1.92
CA LEU A 33 -0.49 -11.94 -2.56
C LEU A 33 0.04 -13.34 -2.19
N GLU A 34 1.31 -13.44 -1.78
CA GLU A 34 1.96 -14.66 -1.31
C GLU A 34 1.70 -14.95 0.19
N ALA A 35 1.26 -13.93 0.96
CA ALA A 35 1.02 -14.06 2.39
C ALA A 35 -0.42 -14.52 2.70
N ASP A 36 -0.58 -15.32 3.76
CA ASP A 36 -1.90 -15.70 4.28
C ASP A 36 -2.56 -14.55 5.05
N VAL A 37 -1.75 -13.77 5.78
CA VAL A 37 -2.18 -12.63 6.59
C VAL A 37 -1.27 -11.43 6.31
N ILE A 38 -1.88 -10.27 6.08
CA ILE A 38 -1.19 -9.00 5.85
C ILE A 38 -1.60 -8.04 6.96
N LEU A 39 -0.62 -7.50 7.68
CA LEU A 39 -0.83 -6.43 8.65
C LEU A 39 -0.39 -5.11 8.01
N PHE A 40 -1.34 -4.19 7.82
CA PHE A 40 -1.07 -2.87 7.27
C PHE A 40 -1.23 -1.82 8.37
N GLY A 41 -0.09 -1.38 8.94
CA GLY A 41 -0.06 -0.30 9.91
C GLY A 41 -0.22 1.07 9.24
N GLU A 42 -0.98 1.97 9.87
CA GLU A 42 -1.12 3.35 9.41
C GLU A 42 -0.96 4.35 10.55
N LEU A 43 -0.61 5.58 10.20
CA LEU A 43 -0.78 6.72 11.08
C LEU A 43 -2.13 7.37 10.78
N HIS A 44 -3.03 7.41 11.76
CA HIS A 44 -4.32 8.05 11.58
C HIS A 44 -4.14 9.51 11.17
N ASN A 45 -4.90 9.94 10.16
CA ASN A 45 -4.82 11.25 9.51
C ASN A 45 -3.63 11.44 8.56
N ASN A 46 -2.95 10.37 8.15
CA ASN A 46 -2.00 10.43 7.02
C ASN A 46 -2.71 10.06 5.71
N PRO A 47 -3.00 11.04 4.81
CA PRO A 47 -3.75 10.77 3.58
C PRO A 47 -3.01 9.83 2.61
N ILE A 48 -1.67 9.88 2.60
CA ILE A 48 -0.86 9.00 1.75
C ILE A 48 -0.92 7.56 2.25
N ALA A 49 -0.87 7.34 3.58
CA ALA A 49 -1.00 6.00 4.14
C ALA A 49 -2.38 5.40 3.86
N HIS A 50 -3.45 6.18 4.05
CA HIS A 50 -4.82 5.75 3.77
C HIS A 50 -5.01 5.46 2.27
N TRP A 51 -4.44 6.28 1.39
CA TRP A 51 -4.48 6.05 -0.06
C TRP A 51 -3.71 4.78 -0.45
N LEU A 52 -2.51 4.55 0.08
CA LEU A 52 -1.74 3.33 -0.19
C LEU A 52 -2.47 2.07 0.30
N LYS A 53 -3.17 2.14 1.44
CA LYS A 53 -4.03 1.05 1.93
C LYS A 53 -5.13 0.75 0.92
N LEU A 54 -5.84 1.78 0.45
CA LEU A 54 -6.91 1.63 -0.55
C LEU A 54 -6.39 0.98 -1.84
N GLU A 55 -5.27 1.47 -2.37
CA GLU A 55 -4.69 0.94 -3.60
C GLU A 55 -4.22 -0.52 -3.43
N LEU A 56 -3.60 -0.87 -2.29
CA LEU A 56 -3.19 -2.24 -2.02
C LEU A 56 -4.39 -3.18 -1.94
N VAL A 57 -5.46 -2.78 -1.24
CA VAL A 57 -6.69 -3.57 -1.12
C VAL A 57 -7.36 -3.76 -2.47
N LYS A 58 -7.48 -2.70 -3.30
CA LYS A 58 -8.04 -2.81 -4.65
C LYS A 58 -7.25 -3.79 -5.51
N ALA A 59 -5.93 -3.62 -5.57
CA ALA A 59 -5.06 -4.46 -6.38
C ALA A 59 -5.04 -5.92 -5.87
N ALA A 60 -5.09 -6.14 -4.55
CA ALA A 60 -5.21 -7.48 -3.98
C ALA A 60 -6.57 -8.12 -4.30
N HIS A 61 -7.66 -7.35 -4.20
CA HIS A 61 -9.01 -7.81 -4.53
C HIS A 61 -9.13 -8.20 -6.01
N GLU A 62 -8.47 -7.47 -6.92
CA GLU A 62 -8.45 -7.84 -8.34
C GLU A 62 -7.94 -9.28 -8.57
N GLN A 63 -6.99 -9.74 -7.76
CA GLN A 63 -6.35 -11.05 -7.87
C GLN A 63 -7.00 -12.14 -7.01
N LYS A 64 -7.43 -11.80 -5.79
CA LYS A 64 -7.99 -12.76 -4.81
C LYS A 64 -9.52 -12.82 -4.82
N LYS A 65 -10.19 -11.79 -5.35
CA LYS A 65 -11.66 -11.66 -5.43
C LYS A 65 -12.32 -11.93 -4.07
N GLN A 66 -13.26 -12.88 -4.02
CA GLN A 66 -13.96 -13.31 -2.80
C GLN A 66 -13.07 -13.97 -1.74
N ASN A 67 -11.82 -14.33 -2.07
CA ASN A 67 -10.88 -14.94 -1.13
C ASN A 67 -10.05 -13.89 -0.37
N LEU A 68 -10.49 -12.62 -0.34
CA LEU A 68 -9.89 -11.55 0.45
C LEU A 68 -10.87 -11.09 1.54
N VAL A 69 -10.43 -11.17 2.78
CA VAL A 69 -11.16 -10.66 3.95
C VAL A 69 -10.38 -9.47 4.52
N LEU A 70 -11.10 -8.43 4.92
CA LEU A 70 -10.51 -7.24 5.55
C LEU A 70 -10.93 -7.20 7.02
N GLY A 71 -9.95 -7.10 7.91
CA GLY A 71 -10.16 -6.69 9.29
C GLY A 71 -9.79 -5.22 9.46
N ALA A 72 -10.48 -4.52 10.36
CA ALA A 72 -10.19 -3.13 10.67
C ALA A 72 -10.14 -2.94 12.19
N GLU A 73 -9.04 -2.37 12.68
CA GLU A 73 -8.80 -2.08 14.11
C GLU A 73 -9.93 -1.26 14.73
N MET A 74 -10.62 -0.44 13.94
CA MET A 74 -11.66 0.48 14.38
C MET A 74 -12.96 -0.20 14.82
N PHE A 75 -13.13 -1.50 14.55
CA PHE A 75 -14.32 -2.25 14.93
C PHE A 75 -13.94 -3.35 15.93
N GLU A 76 -14.71 -3.44 17.03
CA GLU A 76 -14.56 -4.56 17.94
C GLU A 76 -15.03 -5.87 17.26
N SER A 77 -14.44 -6.99 17.67
CA SER A 77 -14.67 -8.28 17.00
C SER A 77 -16.09 -8.82 17.17
N ASP A 78 -16.88 -8.27 18.09
CA ASP A 78 -18.28 -8.61 18.35
C ASP A 78 -19.28 -7.88 17.44
N ILE A 79 -18.81 -6.87 16.69
CA ILE A 79 -19.61 -6.07 15.75
C ILE A 79 -19.28 -6.35 14.27
N GLN A 80 -18.43 -7.35 13.99
CA GLN A 80 -17.90 -7.68 12.65
C GLN A 80 -18.46 -8.98 12.09
#